data_AF-A0A0G0KDT7-F1
#
_entry.id   AF-A0A0G0KDT7-F1
#
_cell.length_a   1.000
_cell.length_b   1.000
_cell.length_c   1.000
_cell.angle_alpha   90.00
_cell.angle_beta   90.00
_cell.angle_gamma   90.00
#
_symmetry.space_group_name_H-M   'P 1'
#
loop_
_entity.id
_entity.type
_entity.pdbx_description
1 polymer ?
#
loop_
_entity_poly.entity_id
_entity_poly.type
_entity_poly.pdbx_seq_one_letter_code
_entity_poly.pdbx_strand_id
1 'polypeptide(L)'
;MSRSLKKGPYVDPRVLKKIEGKKPQETGVIKTWSRACVISPEMVGFTFGVHNGRDHIEVFIGEDMVGHKLGEFSLTRKFIKHGGKMQKDLEAKKKEDEINAAKGAKAAAEGAKK
;
A
#
# COMPACT_ATOMS: atom_id res chain seq x y z
N MET A 1 3.35 2.54 -18.98
CA MET A 1 4.24 3.31 -19.88
C MET A 1 5.23 4.13 -19.07
N SER A 2 6.52 3.84 -19.24
CA SER A 2 7.61 4.58 -18.63
C SER A 2 7.82 5.93 -19.35
N ARG A 3 8.42 6.90 -18.65
CA ARG A 3 8.84 8.16 -19.29
C ARG A 3 10.07 7.90 -20.14
N SER A 4 10.32 8.79 -21.12
CA SER A 4 11.56 8.75 -21.91
C SER A 4 12.79 8.83 -21.00
N LEU A 5 13.79 8.00 -21.27
CA LEU A 5 15.05 7.91 -20.50
C LEU A 5 15.74 9.28 -20.35
N LYS A 6 15.72 10.11 -21.40
CA LYS A 6 16.31 11.46 -21.37
C LYS A 6 15.69 12.38 -20.32
N LYS A 7 14.44 12.15 -19.91
CA LYS A 7 13.69 13.00 -18.97
C LYS A 7 13.77 12.52 -17.52
N GLY A 8 14.31 11.32 -17.28
CA GLY A 8 14.37 10.70 -15.97
C GLY A 8 13.01 10.33 -15.34
N PRO A 9 13.04 9.65 -14.19
CA PRO A 9 11.85 9.38 -13.40
C PRO A 9 11.21 10.69 -12.94
N TYR A 10 9.88 10.71 -12.84
CA TYR A 10 9.16 11.86 -12.30
C TYR A 10 8.98 11.68 -10.80
N VAL A 11 9.67 12.51 -10.01
CA VAL A 11 9.50 12.55 -8.56
C VAL A 11 8.92 13.91 -8.18
N ASP A 12 7.85 13.93 -7.40
CA ASP A 12 7.18 15.16 -7.00
C ASP A 12 8.00 15.89 -5.93
N PRO A 13 8.46 17.13 -6.18
CA PRO A 13 9.24 17.90 -5.22
C PRO A 13 8.52 18.12 -3.89
N ARG A 14 7.17 18.17 -3.89
CA ARG A 14 6.38 18.35 -2.67
C ARG A 14 6.41 17.10 -1.78
N VAL A 15 6.57 15.92 -2.38
CA VAL A 15 6.69 14.66 -1.65
C VAL A 15 8.10 14.55 -1.06
N LEU A 16 9.13 14.87 -1.84
CA LEU A 16 10.52 14.88 -1.35
C LEU A 16 10.72 15.84 -0.18
N LYS A 17 10.21 17.07 -0.27
CA LYS A 17 10.26 18.05 0.83
C LYS A 17 9.61 17.56 2.14
N LYS A 18 8.66 16.62 2.06
CA LYS A 18 8.02 16.06 3.27
C LYS A 18 8.87 15.01 3.96
N ILE A 19 9.82 14.42 3.23
CA ILE A 19 10.71 13.33 3.64
C ILE A 19 12.08 13.89 4.05
N GLU A 20 12.52 14.97 3.40
CA GLU A 20 13.79 15.62 3.63
C GLU A 20 14.07 15.87 5.12
N GLY A 21 15.19 15.35 5.61
CA GLY A 21 15.64 15.50 7.00
C GLY A 21 14.88 14.66 8.03
N LYS A 22 13.95 13.80 7.63
CA LYS A 22 13.18 12.96 8.56
C LYS A 22 13.62 11.51 8.53
N LYS A 23 13.43 10.83 9.66
CA LYS A 23 13.64 9.38 9.77
C LYS A 23 12.33 8.63 9.58
N PRO A 24 12.33 7.48 8.88
CA PRO A 24 11.09 6.73 8.63
C PRO A 24 10.37 6.29 9.91
N GLN A 25 11.10 5.91 10.95
CA GLN A 25 10.52 5.43 12.21
C GLN A 25 9.82 6.52 13.03
N GLU A 26 10.26 7.77 12.90
CA GLU A 26 9.69 8.93 13.63
C GLU A 26 8.59 9.61 12.80
N THR A 27 8.55 9.33 11.50
CA THR A 27 7.62 9.97 10.57
C THR A 27 6.36 9.13 10.45
N GLY A 28 5.24 9.66 10.93
CA GLY A 28 3.93 9.07 10.70
C GLY A 28 3.54 9.05 9.21
N VAL A 29 2.30 8.67 8.94
CA VAL A 29 1.79 8.50 7.57
C VAL A 29 1.83 9.82 6.78
N ILE A 30 2.59 9.83 5.67
CA ILE A 30 2.71 10.99 4.79
C ILE A 30 1.58 10.96 3.75
N LYS A 31 0.59 11.84 3.89
CA LYS A 31 -0.50 11.96 2.91
C LYS A 31 -0.03 12.58 1.60
N THR A 32 -0.38 11.94 0.49
CA THR A 32 -0.06 12.38 -0.87
C THR A 32 -1.19 12.16 -1.86
N TRP A 33 -1.39 13.15 -2.73
CA TRP A 33 -2.25 13.07 -3.90
C TRP A 33 -1.45 12.76 -5.18
N SER A 34 -0.12 12.73 -5.07
CA SER A 34 0.78 12.58 -6.21
C SER A 34 0.91 11.11 -6.63
N ARG A 35 -0.15 10.57 -7.22
CA ARG A 35 -0.20 9.18 -7.72
C ARG A 35 0.78 8.90 -8.86
N ALA A 36 1.20 9.95 -9.59
CA ALA A 36 2.13 9.84 -10.70
C ALA A 36 3.61 9.83 -10.27
N CYS A 37 3.90 10.16 -9.01
CA CYS A 37 5.25 10.18 -8.46
C CYS A 37 5.85 8.77 -8.46
N VAL A 38 7.05 8.66 -9.02
CA VAL A 38 7.89 7.47 -8.97
C VAL A 38 8.53 7.38 -7.59
N ILE A 39 8.60 6.18 -7.04
CA ILE A 39 9.23 5.89 -5.76
C ILE A 39 10.75 6.01 -5.95
N SER A 40 11.33 6.98 -5.25
CA SER A 40 12.77 7.19 -5.16
C SER A 40 13.37 6.33 -4.04
N PRO A 41 14.65 5.92 -4.10
CA PRO A 41 15.32 5.19 -3.02
C PRO A 41 15.21 5.87 -1.64
N GLU A 42 15.17 7.21 -1.61
CA GLU A 42 15.03 7.99 -0.37
C GLU A 42 13.67 7.79 0.34
N MET A 43 12.68 7.23 -0.36
CA MET A 43 11.33 6.99 0.18
C MET A 43 11.20 5.62 0.85
N VAL A 44 12.23 4.78 0.79
CA VAL A 44 12.21 3.43 1.37
C VAL A 44 12.09 3.51 2.90
N GLY A 45 11.21 2.69 3.45
CA GLY A 45 10.90 2.65 4.89
C GLY A 45 9.83 3.64 5.34
N PHE A 46 9.42 4.60 4.50
CA PHE A 46 8.34 5.52 4.83
C PHE A 46 6.96 4.94 4.48
N THR A 47 5.95 5.33 5.27
CA THR A 47 4.55 5.01 4.99
C THR A 47 3.85 6.19 4.34
N PHE A 48 3.28 5.98 3.15
CA PHE A 48 2.53 6.99 2.43
C PHE A 48 1.04 6.67 2.43
N GLY A 49 0.22 7.67 2.75
CA GLY A 49 -1.21 7.63 2.48
C GLY A 49 -1.43 8.07 1.04
N VAL A 50 -1.64 7.15 0.10
CA VAL A 50 -1.86 7.47 -1.32
C VAL A 50 -3.36 7.61 -1.59
N HIS A 51 -3.78 8.80 -2.00
CA HIS A 51 -5.19 9.08 -2.29
C HIS A 51 -5.72 8.26 -3.47
N ASN A 52 -6.85 7.57 -3.29
CA ASN A 52 -7.49 6.75 -4.33
C ASN A 52 -8.71 7.39 -5.01
N GLY A 53 -9.06 8.62 -4.62
CA GLY A 53 -10.28 9.32 -5.07
C GLY A 53 -11.31 9.50 -3.95
N ARG A 54 -11.20 8.72 -2.87
CA ARG A 54 -12.08 8.79 -1.70
C ARG A 54 -11.28 8.85 -0.41
N ASP A 55 -10.38 7.87 -0.24
CA ASP A 55 -9.62 7.64 0.98
C ASP A 55 -8.12 7.67 0.69
N HIS A 56 -7.31 7.81 1.74
CA HIS A 56 -5.86 7.65 1.66
C HIS A 56 -5.49 6.23 2.09
N ILE A 57 -5.01 5.42 1.15
CA ILE A 57 -4.59 4.04 1.44
C ILE A 57 -3.15 4.11 1.94
N GLU A 58 -2.90 3.53 3.11
CA GLU A 58 -1.55 3.45 3.68
C GLU A 58 -0.73 2.38 2.95
N VAL A 59 0.41 2.81 2.43
CA VAL A 59 1.36 1.97 1.70
C VAL A 59 2.72 2.16 2.35
N PHE A 60 3.24 1.10 2.96
CA PHE A 60 4.62 1.03 3.42
C PHE A 60 5.53 0.72 2.24
N ILE A 61 6.58 1.52 2.03
CA ILE A 61 7.48 1.38 0.88
C ILE A 61 8.67 0.49 1.23
N GLY A 62 8.78 -0.65 0.53
CA GLY A 62 9.97 -1.51 0.51
C GLY A 62 10.91 -1.20 -0.66
N GLU A 63 12.09 -1.83 -0.64
CA GLU A 63 13.12 -1.67 -1.68
C GLU A 63 12.66 -2.14 -3.06
N ASP A 64 11.91 -3.25 -3.13
CA ASP A 64 11.38 -3.80 -4.37
C ASP A 64 10.39 -2.88 -5.09
N MET A 65 9.87 -1.86 -4.40
CA MET A 65 8.90 -0.91 -4.94
C MET A 65 9.59 0.28 -5.64
N VAL A 66 10.92 0.40 -5.56
CA VAL A 66 11.67 1.49 -6.20
C VAL A 66 11.49 1.43 -7.72
N GLY A 67 11.23 2.58 -8.34
CA GLY A 67 10.98 2.69 -9.79
C GLY A 67 9.50 2.51 -10.19
N HIS A 68 8.66 1.97 -9.30
CA HIS A 68 7.20 1.96 -9.49
C HIS A 68 6.58 3.31 -9.15
N LYS A 69 5.31 3.50 -9.54
CA LYS A 69 4.54 4.70 -9.16
C LYS A 69 3.73 4.45 -7.91
N LEU A 70 3.61 5.47 -7.05
CA LEU A 70 2.78 5.40 -5.85
C LEU A 70 1.33 5.00 -6.14
N GLY A 71 0.78 5.42 -7.28
CA GLY A 71 -0.59 5.08 -7.68
C GLY A 71 -0.81 3.60 -8.01
N GLU A 72 0.23 2.81 -8.26
CA GLU A 72 0.11 1.37 -8.57
C GLU A 72 -0.32 0.57 -7.34
N PHE A 73 0.02 1.06 -6.15
CA PHE A 73 -0.28 0.42 -4.86
C PHE A 73 -1.61 0.90 -4.24
N SER A 74 -2.35 1.77 -4.93
CA SER A 74 -3.60 2.36 -4.45
C SER A 74 -4.72 2.18 -5.48
N LEU A 75 -5.49 1.09 -5.34
CA LEU A 75 -6.59 0.77 -6.26
C LEU A 75 -7.68 1.83 -6.21
N THR A 76 -8.10 2.33 -7.38
CA THR A 76 -9.10 3.40 -7.52
C THR A 76 -10.53 2.90 -7.67
N ARG A 77 -10.70 1.66 -8.15
CA ARG A 77 -12.01 1.03 -8.33
C ARG A 77 -12.05 -0.27 -7.57
N LYS A 78 -13.16 -0.51 -6.85
CA LYS A 78 -13.45 -1.82 -6.27
C LYS A 78 -13.76 -2.77 -7.42
N PHE A 79 -12.96 -3.81 -7.59
CA PHE A 79 -13.26 -4.86 -8.54
C PHE A 79 -14.48 -5.64 -8.06
N ILE A 80 -15.54 -5.67 -8.87
CA ILE A 80 -16.76 -6.43 -8.60
C ILE A 80 -16.78 -7.59 -9.60
N LYS A 81 -16.68 -8.82 -9.11
CA LYS A 81 -16.87 -10.01 -9.94
C LYS A 81 -18.36 -10.22 -10.17
N HIS A 82 -18.72 -10.59 -11.40
CA HIS A 82 -20.05 -11.12 -11.71
C HIS A 82 -20.10 -12.59 -11.30
N GLY A 83 -20.24 -12.84 -9.98
CA GLY A 83 -20.54 -14.15 -9.43
C GLY A 83 -21.97 -14.14 -8.91
N GLY A 84 -22.77 -15.15 -9.29
CA GLY A 84 -24.09 -15.37 -8.70
C GLY A 84 -24.02 -15.55 -7.17
N LYS A 85 -25.18 -15.70 -6.52
CA LYS A 85 -25.29 -15.78 -5.05
C LYS A 85 -24.35 -16.84 -4.45
N MET A 86 -24.27 -18.03 -5.06
CA MET A 86 -23.38 -19.12 -4.63
C MET A 86 -21.89 -18.75 -4.59
N GLN A 87 -21.38 -18.00 -5.57
CA GLN A 87 -19.96 -17.61 -5.61
C GLN A 87 -19.64 -16.62 -4.48
N LYS A 88 -20.57 -15.70 -4.18
CA LYS A 88 -20.43 -14.75 -3.06
C LYS A 88 -20.44 -15.47 -1.71
N ASP A 89 -21.32 -16.46 -1.54
CA ASP A 89 -21.44 -17.22 -0.30
C ASP A 89 -20.19 -18.09 -0.06
N LEU A 90 -19.62 -18.68 -1.12
CA LEU A 90 -18.36 -19.43 -1.05
C LEU A 90 -17.16 -18.52 -0.75
N GLU A 91 -17.07 -17.33 -1.37
CA GLU A 91 -16.02 -16.35 -1.06
C GLU A 91 -16.17 -15.77 0.36
N ALA A 92 -17.40 -15.63 0.86
CA ALA A 92 -17.67 -15.19 2.24
C ALA A 92 -17.24 -16.25 3.26
N LYS A 93 -17.61 -17.52 3.05
CA LYS A 93 -17.16 -18.63 3.90
C LYS A 93 -15.63 -18.75 3.93
N LYS A 94 -14.98 -18.69 2.76
CA LYS A 94 -13.50 -18.71 2.67
C LYS A 94 -12.85 -17.57 3.45
N LYS A 95 -13.44 -16.36 3.40
CA LYS A 95 -12.98 -15.23 4.20
C LYS A 95 -13.16 -15.45 5.69
N GLU A 96 -14.28 -15.99 6.12
CA GLU A 96 -14.53 -16.33 7.52
C GLU A 96 -13.54 -17.39 8.01
N ASP A 97 -13.26 -18.40 7.20
CA ASP A 97 -12.30 -19.46 7.50
C ASP A 97 -10.87 -18.92 7.63
N GLU A 98 -10.43 -18.04 6.71
CA GLU A 98 -9.12 -17.36 6.80
C GLU A 98 -9.03 -16.47 8.05
N ILE A 99 -10.09 -15.75 8.39
CA ILE A 99 -10.14 -14.91 9.60
C ILE A 99 -10.06 -15.78 10.86
N ASN A 100 -10.75 -16.92 10.89
CA ASN A 100 -10.73 -17.84 12.02
C ASN A 100 -9.36 -18.53 12.16
N ALA A 101 -8.74 -18.92 11.05
CA ALA A 101 -7.38 -19.46 11.03
C ALA A 101 -6.34 -18.42 11.51
N ALA A 102 -6.45 -17.17 11.07
CA ALA A 102 -5.57 -16.10 11.51
C ALA A 102 -5.75 -15.77 13.00
N LYS A 103 -6.99 -15.79 13.51
CA LYS A 103 -7.28 -15.65 14.95
C LYS A 103 -6.74 -16.83 15.76
N GLY A 104 -6.87 -18.06 15.26
CA GLY A 104 -6.32 -19.26 15.89
C GLY A 104 -4.79 -19.24 15.97
N ALA A 105 -4.12 -18.85 14.88
CA ALA A 105 -2.66 -18.71 14.85
C ALA A 105 -2.17 -17.60 15.80
N LYS A 106 -2.91 -16.49 15.90
CA LYS A 106 -2.60 -15.41 16.83
C LYS A 106 -2.76 -15.85 18.30
N ALA A 107 -3.82 -16.60 18.62
CA ALA A 107 -4.04 -17.15 19.96
C ALA A 107 -2.99 -18.21 20.35
N ALA A 108 -2.55 -19.04 19.41
CA ALA A 108 -1.48 -20.02 19.64
C ALA A 108 -0.11 -19.36 19.88
N ALA A 109 0.19 -18.27 19.16
CA ALA A 109 1.43 -17.50 19.35
C ALA A 109 1.45 -16.70 20.67
N GLU A 110 0.29 -16.31 21.19
CA GLU A 110 0.15 -15.63 22.48
C GLU A 110 0.24 -16.62 23.66
N GLY A 111 -0.28 -17.84 23.48
CA GLY A 111 -0.17 -18.93 24.46
C GLY A 111 1.23 -19.51 24.60
N ALA A 112 2.05 -19.52 23.55
CA ALA A 112 3.43 -20.01 23.58
C ALA A 112 4.45 -19.00 24.15
N LYS A 113 4.04 -17.74 24.38
CA LYS A 113 4.87 -16.69 25.01
C LYS A 113 4.60 -16.55 26.52
N LYS A 114 3.73 -17.39 27.09
CA LYS A 114 3.37 -17.43 28.50
C LYS A 114 3.88 -18.73 29.12
#